data_AF-A0AAV2KKT9-F1
#
_entry.id   AF-A0AAV2KKT9-F1
#
_cell.length_a   1.000
_cell.length_b   1.000
_cell.length_c   1.000
_cell.angle_alpha   90.00
_cell.angle_beta   90.00
_cell.angle_gamma   90.00
#
_symmetry.space_group_name_H-M   'P 1'
#
loop_
_entity.id
_entity.type
_entity.pdbx_description
1 polymer ?
#
loop_
_entity_poly.entity_id
_entity_poly.type
_entity_poly.pdbx_seq_one_letter_code
_entity_poly.pdbx_strand_id
1 'polypeptide(L)'
;MSKTVASFIRQCVTCRRLRKAPEGQRMSDLPAQRIEPSPPFTHSGMDCFGPFLTTEGRKQHKRSLSSQNRTFDLATLITDEDHEYVRSKISGQVWIGLRFLGDRWVWVGGEQLQYDDLKTCPVISRCGVVDKNRSTRYSILKCNVENDFFCYRKSPA
;
A
#
# COMPACT_ATOMS: atom_id res chain seq x y z
N MET A 1 33.00 17.99 -48.02
CA MET A 1 34.03 17.20 -47.29
C MET A 1 34.94 16.54 -48.30
N SER A 2 36.27 16.55 -48.08
CA SER A 2 37.17 15.82 -48.99
C SER A 2 36.93 14.31 -48.90
N LYS A 3 37.13 13.61 -50.02
CA LYS A 3 36.90 12.15 -50.10
C LYS A 3 37.75 11.37 -49.09
N THR A 4 38.97 11.83 -48.84
CA THR A 4 39.90 11.26 -47.86
C THR A 4 39.35 11.39 -46.43
N VAL A 5 38.86 12.56 -46.05
CA VAL A 5 38.28 12.81 -44.72
C VAL A 5 36.99 12.01 -44.52
N ALA A 6 36.14 11.93 -45.54
CA ALA A 6 34.93 11.11 -45.50
C ALA A 6 35.22 9.60 -45.40
N SER A 7 36.35 9.13 -45.95
CA SER A 7 36.80 7.74 -45.79
C SER A 7 37.21 7.45 -44.34
N PHE A 8 38.05 8.32 -43.78
CA PHE A 8 38.54 8.18 -42.40
C PHE A 8 37.41 8.18 -41.37
N ILE A 9 36.43 9.08 -41.54
CA ILE A 9 35.26 9.17 -40.67
C ILE A 9 34.39 7.90 -40.75
N ARG A 10 34.25 7.28 -41.93
CA ARG A 10 33.46 6.04 -42.08
C ARG A 10 34.13 4.82 -41.45
N GLN A 11 35.46 4.81 -41.36
CA GLN A 11 36.21 3.72 -40.75
C GLN A 11 36.36 3.87 -39.23
N CYS A 12 36.28 5.10 -38.70
CA CYS A 12 36.35 5.36 -37.26
C CYS A 12 34.99 5.21 -36.56
N VAL A 13 34.88 4.25 -35.63
CA VAL A 13 33.65 3.99 -34.84
C VAL A 13 33.24 5.21 -33.99
N THR A 14 34.21 5.88 -33.36
CA THR A 14 33.96 7.07 -32.53
C THR A 14 33.37 8.21 -33.36
N CYS A 15 33.94 8.50 -34.52
CA CYS A 15 33.43 9.54 -35.41
C CYS A 15 32.03 9.21 -35.94
N ARG A 16 31.75 7.94 -36.24
CA ARG A 16 30.41 7.50 -36.66
C ARG A 16 29.38 7.70 -35.55
N ARG A 17 29.72 7.40 -34.28
CA ARG A 17 28.82 7.60 -33.14
C ARG A 17 28.53 9.08 -32.89
N LEU A 18 29.57 9.92 -32.86
CA LEU A 18 29.43 11.36 -32.60
C LEU A 18 28.68 12.11 -33.71
N ARG A 19 28.73 11.60 -34.94
CA ARG A 19 28.05 12.19 -36.11
C ARG A 19 26.73 11.51 -36.44
N LYS A 20 26.32 10.48 -35.69
CA LYS A 20 25.01 9.87 -35.86
C LYS A 20 23.96 10.89 -35.40
N ALA A 21 22.91 11.07 -36.19
CA ALA A 21 21.77 11.85 -35.73
C ALA A 21 21.21 11.19 -34.46
N PRO A 22 20.78 11.98 -33.45
CA PRO A 22 20.13 11.41 -32.28
C PRO A 22 18.90 10.61 -32.73
N GLU A 23 18.85 9.33 -32.37
CA GLU A 23 17.67 8.53 -32.62
C GLU A 23 16.57 8.98 -31.65
N GLY A 24 15.36 9.20 -32.18
CA GLY A 24 14.20 9.41 -31.33
C GLY A 24 14.01 8.20 -30.42
N GLN A 25 13.68 8.45 -29.16
CA GLN A 25 13.34 7.39 -28.22
C GLN A 25 12.11 6.63 -28.75
N ARG A 26 12.30 5.38 -29.18
CA ARG A 26 11.19 4.50 -29.56
C ARG A 26 10.52 3.99 -28.29
N MET A 27 9.44 4.65 -27.88
CA MET A 27 8.54 4.13 -26.85
C MET A 27 7.27 3.59 -27.50
N SER A 28 6.70 2.56 -26.89
CA SER A 28 5.31 2.18 -27.13
C SER A 28 4.37 3.29 -26.67
N ASP A 29 3.16 3.34 -27.23
CA ASP A 29 2.12 4.22 -26.72
C ASP A 29 1.90 3.98 -25.23
N LEU A 30 1.85 5.07 -24.47
CA LEU A 30 1.53 5.00 -23.05
C LEU A 30 0.04 4.65 -22.89
N PRO A 31 -0.32 3.81 -21.92
CA PRO A 31 -1.73 3.55 -21.63
C PRO A 31 -2.44 4.85 -21.25
N ALA A 32 -3.71 5.00 -21.64
CA ALA A 32 -4.49 6.24 -21.48
C ALA A 32 -4.48 6.78 -20.04
N GLN A 33 -4.50 5.88 -19.05
CA GLN A 33 -4.40 6.18 -17.62
C GLN A 33 -3.12 6.96 -17.23
N ARG A 34 -2.05 6.87 -18.01
CA ARG A 34 -0.78 7.59 -17.79
C ARG A 34 -0.74 8.96 -18.47
N ILE A 35 -1.70 9.26 -19.34
CA ILE A 35 -1.80 10.49 -20.14
C ILE A 35 -2.93 11.38 -19.59
N GLU A 36 -3.95 10.79 -18.95
CA GLU A 36 -4.99 11.57 -18.28
C GLU A 36 -4.42 12.33 -17.06
N PRO A 37 -4.57 13.66 -17.02
CA PRO A 37 -4.17 14.45 -15.87
C PRO A 37 -5.04 14.08 -14.68
N SER A 38 -4.44 13.39 -13.71
CA SER A 38 -5.05 13.11 -12.42
C SER A 38 -4.27 13.82 -11.32
N PRO A 39 -4.93 14.22 -10.21
CA PRO A 39 -4.22 14.71 -9.04
C PRO A 39 -3.14 13.71 -8.59
N PRO A 40 -2.02 14.21 -8.02
CA PRO A 40 -1.02 13.32 -7.48
C PRO A 40 -1.65 12.35 -6.47
N PHE A 41 -1.34 11.06 -6.62
CA PHE A 41 -1.82 9.93 -5.82
C PHE A 41 -3.27 9.43 -6.05
N THR A 42 -4.02 9.92 -7.03
CA THR A 42 -5.40 9.44 -7.30
C THR A 42 -5.45 7.95 -7.64
N HIS A 43 -4.46 7.45 -8.38
CA HIS A 43 -4.38 6.03 -8.79
C HIS A 43 -3.12 5.33 -8.24
N SER A 44 -2.33 6.04 -7.42
CA SER A 44 -1.15 5.48 -6.78
C SER A 44 -1.56 4.86 -5.45
N GLY A 45 -2.08 3.63 -5.49
CA GLY A 45 -2.16 2.80 -4.29
C GLY A 45 -0.78 2.19 -4.02
N MET A 46 -0.21 2.42 -2.84
CA MET A 46 0.89 1.59 -2.37
C MET A 46 0.27 0.24 -2.00
N ASP A 47 0.49 -0.80 -2.80
CA ASP A 47 0.18 -2.19 -2.41
C ASP A 47 1.19 -2.61 -1.34
N CYS A 48 1.01 -2.11 -0.11
CA CYS A 48 1.84 -2.45 1.03
C CYS A 48 1.65 -3.90 1.51
N PHE A 49 0.68 -4.62 0.96
CA PHE A 49 0.17 -5.84 1.58
C PHE A 49 0.14 -7.05 0.65
N GLY A 50 0.32 -6.87 -0.66
CA GLY A 50 0.23 -7.95 -1.63
C GLY A 50 -1.07 -8.75 -1.47
N PRO A 51 -1.19 -9.92 -2.10
CA PRO A 51 -2.28 -10.83 -1.77
C PRO A 51 -2.07 -11.41 -0.37
N PHE A 52 -2.81 -10.92 0.63
CA PHE A 52 -2.73 -11.37 2.03
C PHE A 52 -3.68 -12.54 2.30
N LEU A 53 -3.29 -13.40 3.25
CA LEU A 53 -4.11 -14.53 3.70
C LEU A 53 -5.08 -14.03 4.77
N THR A 54 -6.37 -14.00 4.43
CA THR A 54 -7.44 -13.72 5.39
C THR A 54 -8.06 -15.02 5.87
N THR A 55 -8.29 -15.14 7.18
CA THR A 55 -9.09 -16.22 7.77
C THR A 55 -10.57 -15.83 7.78
N GLU A 56 -11.42 -16.65 7.20
CA GLU A 56 -12.88 -16.53 7.26
C GLU A 56 -13.42 -17.77 7.99
N GLY A 57 -13.70 -17.60 9.29
CA GLY A 57 -14.00 -18.72 10.17
C GLY A 57 -12.82 -19.69 10.28
N ARG A 58 -12.97 -20.92 9.79
CA ARG A 58 -11.90 -21.94 9.76
C ARG A 58 -11.16 -22.04 8.41
N LYS A 59 -11.52 -21.23 7.41
CA LYS A 59 -10.95 -21.30 6.05
C LYS A 59 -9.97 -20.14 5.82
N GLN A 60 -8.83 -20.41 5.19
CA GLN A 60 -7.89 -19.38 4.75
C GLN A 60 -8.12 -19.03 3.28
N HIS A 61 -8.13 -17.74 2.95
CA HIS A 61 -8.30 -17.24 1.60
C HIS A 61 -7.20 -16.24 1.26
N LYS A 62 -6.51 -16.45 0.15
CA LYS A 62 -5.59 -15.47 -0.43
C LYS A 62 -6.41 -14.41 -1.15
N ARG A 63 -6.48 -13.19 -0.60
CA ARG A 63 -7.29 -12.09 -1.15
C ARG A 63 -6.38 -11.01 -1.71
N SER A 64 -6.69 -10.55 -2.91
CA SER A 64 -6.18 -9.31 -3.47
C SER A 64 -7.31 -8.29 -3.47
N LEU A 65 -7.03 -7.04 -3.10
CA LEU A 65 -8.03 -5.96 -3.03
C LEU A 65 -8.77 -5.73 -4.36
N SER A 66 -8.27 -6.26 -5.48
CA SER A 66 -8.82 -6.05 -6.83
C SER A 66 -9.69 -7.18 -7.41
N SER A 67 -9.67 -8.41 -6.87
CA SER A 67 -10.06 -9.59 -7.68
C SER A 67 -11.43 -10.21 -7.40
N GLN A 68 -12.17 -9.78 -6.38
CA GLN A 68 -13.52 -10.27 -6.13
C GLN A 68 -14.39 -9.09 -5.74
N ASN A 69 -15.58 -8.99 -6.32
CA ASN A 69 -16.59 -7.94 -6.09
C ASN A 69 -17.17 -7.96 -4.64
N ARG A 70 -16.38 -8.41 -3.68
CA ARG A 70 -16.57 -8.39 -2.23
C ARG A 70 -15.41 -7.58 -1.66
N THR A 71 -15.68 -6.31 -1.40
CA THR A 71 -14.73 -5.41 -0.76
C THR A 71 -14.72 -5.69 0.74
N PHE A 72 -13.54 -5.90 1.30
CA PHE A 72 -13.33 -6.01 2.73
C PHE A 72 -12.37 -4.89 3.13
N ASP A 73 -12.73 -4.15 4.15
CA ASP A 73 -11.89 -3.10 4.71
C ASP A 73 -11.32 -3.61 6.04
N LEU A 74 -10.09 -3.22 6.36
CA LEU A 74 -9.50 -3.50 7.67
C LEU A 74 -10.35 -2.84 8.75
N ALA A 75 -10.48 -3.50 9.90
CA ALA A 75 -11.40 -3.06 10.92
C ALA A 75 -11.01 -1.72 11.55
N THR A 76 -12.01 -0.84 11.65
CA THR A 76 -11.97 0.44 12.34
C THR A 76 -12.77 0.33 13.62
N LEU A 77 -12.13 0.63 14.75
CA LEU A 77 -12.72 0.46 16.08
C LEU A 77 -12.84 1.83 16.73
N ILE A 78 -14.04 2.40 16.65
CA ILE A 78 -14.31 3.76 17.15
C ILE A 78 -14.98 3.68 18.51
N THR A 79 -15.93 2.76 18.67
CA THR A 79 -16.73 2.60 19.89
C THR A 79 -16.23 1.45 20.75
N ASP A 80 -16.54 1.45 22.04
CA ASP A 80 -16.20 0.34 22.92
C ASP A 80 -16.94 -0.95 22.52
N GLU A 81 -18.13 -0.84 21.92
CA GLU A 81 -18.87 -1.97 21.35
C GLU A 81 -18.10 -2.66 20.22
N ASP A 82 -17.46 -1.89 19.34
CA ASP A 82 -16.61 -2.44 18.27
C ASP A 82 -15.44 -3.24 18.86
N HIS A 83 -14.82 -2.71 19.92
CA HIS A 83 -13.70 -3.36 20.59
C HIS A 83 -14.13 -4.67 21.27
N GLU A 84 -15.28 -4.67 21.96
CA GLU A 84 -15.85 -5.89 22.55
C GLU A 84 -16.22 -6.92 21.49
N TYR A 85 -16.82 -6.48 20.38
CA TYR A 85 -17.16 -7.34 19.27
C TYR A 85 -15.92 -8.04 18.71
N VAL A 86 -14.85 -7.30 18.40
CA VAL A 86 -13.60 -7.89 17.89
C VAL A 86 -13.02 -8.88 18.89
N ARG A 87 -12.92 -8.50 20.17
CA ARG A 87 -12.39 -9.39 21.23
C ARG A 87 -13.21 -10.69 21.37
N SER A 88 -14.53 -10.61 21.18
CA SER A 88 -15.39 -11.79 21.22
C SER A 88 -15.14 -12.77 20.06
N LYS A 89 -14.68 -12.26 18.90
CA LYS A 89 -14.50 -13.03 17.66
C LYS A 89 -13.10 -13.59 17.47
N ILE A 90 -12.08 -12.96 18.05
CA ILE A 90 -10.70 -13.40 17.91
C ILE A 90 -10.33 -14.46 18.95
N SER A 91 -9.30 -15.26 18.66
CA SER A 91 -8.75 -16.26 19.58
C SER A 91 -7.43 -15.83 20.21
N GLY A 92 -6.81 -14.76 19.73
CA GLY A 92 -5.50 -14.29 20.18
C GLY A 92 -5.31 -12.80 19.87
N GLN A 93 -4.24 -12.48 19.16
CA GLN A 93 -3.94 -11.13 18.71
C GLN A 93 -4.22 -10.99 17.22
N VAL A 94 -4.66 -9.81 16.79
CA VAL A 94 -4.92 -9.51 15.38
C VAL A 94 -4.52 -8.07 15.04
N TRP A 95 -4.11 -7.85 13.80
CA TRP A 95 -4.00 -6.54 13.18
C TRP A 95 -5.37 -5.92 12.92
N ILE A 96 -5.46 -4.61 13.16
CA ILE A 96 -6.61 -3.76 12.83
C ILE A 96 -6.16 -2.65 11.88
N GLY A 97 -7.12 -1.87 11.37
CA GLY A 97 -6.87 -0.80 10.41
C GLY A 97 -6.13 0.43 10.95
N LEU A 98 -5.56 0.38 12.16
CA LEU A 98 -4.91 1.53 12.79
C LEU A 98 -3.43 1.61 12.39
N ARG A 99 -3.00 2.71 11.77
CA ARG A 99 -1.63 2.88 11.28
C ARG A 99 -1.08 4.28 11.50
N PHE A 100 0.21 4.37 11.82
CA PHE A 100 0.93 5.64 11.92
C PHE A 100 1.55 6.02 10.56
N LEU A 101 1.05 7.11 9.97
CA LEU A 101 1.47 7.64 8.67
C LEU A 101 1.54 9.17 8.73
N GLY A 102 2.63 9.77 8.23
CA GLY A 102 2.78 11.22 8.18
C GLY A 102 2.60 11.90 9.54
N ASP A 103 3.25 11.34 10.57
CA ASP A 103 3.25 11.82 11.96
C ASP A 103 1.89 11.84 12.67
N ARG A 104 0.91 11.11 12.14
CA ARG A 104 -0.40 10.92 12.76
C ARG A 104 -0.84 9.47 12.66
N TRP A 105 -1.70 9.07 13.59
CA TRP A 105 -2.44 7.82 13.41
C TRP A 105 -3.62 8.07 12.49
N VAL A 106 -3.91 7.08 11.66
CA VAL A 106 -5.04 7.06 10.73
C VAL A 106 -5.66 5.68 10.75
N TRP A 107 -6.98 5.63 10.56
CA TRP A 107 -7.64 4.42 10.11
C TRP A 107 -7.47 4.29 8.60
N VAL A 108 -6.99 3.15 8.14
CA VAL A 108 -6.79 2.88 6.69
C VAL A 108 -8.11 2.86 5.89
N GLY A 109 -9.26 2.69 6.57
CA GLY A 109 -10.58 2.83 5.95
C GLY A 109 -11.01 4.28 5.70
N GLY A 110 -10.30 5.26 6.26
CA GLY A 110 -10.56 6.70 6.08
C GLY A 110 -11.45 7.35 7.16
N GLU A 111 -11.92 6.58 8.13
CA GLU A 111 -12.74 7.06 9.24
C GLU A 111 -11.96 7.99 10.18
N GLN A 112 -12.67 8.96 10.77
CA GLN A 112 -12.06 9.97 11.63
C GLN A 112 -11.65 9.38 12.99
N LEU A 113 -10.44 9.72 13.42
CA LEU A 113 -9.95 9.44 14.77
C LEU A 113 -10.34 10.57 15.73
N GLN A 114 -10.78 10.21 16.93
CA GLN A 114 -10.89 11.14 18.05
C GLN A 114 -9.47 11.35 18.63
N TYR A 115 -8.99 12.59 18.60
CA TYR A 115 -7.56 12.93 18.65
C TYR A 115 -6.91 12.80 20.05
N ASP A 116 -7.71 12.50 21.08
CA ASP A 116 -7.30 12.66 22.49
C ASP A 116 -6.39 11.54 23.04
N ASP A 117 -6.23 10.42 22.34
CA ASP A 117 -5.55 9.21 22.88
C ASP A 117 -4.09 8.99 22.41
N LEU A 118 -3.45 9.93 21.72
CA LEU A 118 -2.18 9.65 21.01
C LEU A 118 -0.96 10.36 21.59
N LYS A 119 -0.29 9.71 22.56
CA LYS A 119 1.07 10.10 22.99
C LYS A 119 2.18 9.50 22.11
N THR A 120 3.15 10.37 21.82
CA THR A 120 4.52 10.20 21.32
C THR A 120 4.74 9.32 20.09
N CYS A 121 5.31 9.93 19.04
CA CYS A 121 5.71 9.29 17.79
C CYS A 121 6.50 7.98 18.02
N PRO A 122 5.92 6.81 17.75
CA PRO A 122 6.61 5.56 17.93
C PRO A 122 7.54 5.31 16.74
N VAL A 123 8.84 5.32 17.01
CA VAL A 123 9.88 5.25 15.98
C VAL A 123 9.81 3.94 15.18
N ILE A 124 9.41 2.83 15.82
CA ILE A 124 9.50 1.47 15.25
C ILE A 124 8.12 0.77 15.15
N SER A 125 7.21 1.00 16.10
CA SER A 125 5.91 0.32 16.15
C SER A 125 4.81 1.21 15.59
N ARG A 126 4.45 1.01 14.32
CA ARG A 126 3.54 1.89 13.56
C ARG A 126 2.21 1.25 13.15
N CYS A 127 1.96 0.02 13.59
CA CYS A 127 0.72 -0.71 13.27
C CYS A 127 -0.01 -1.07 14.57
N GLY A 128 -1.34 -0.90 14.57
CA GLY A 128 -2.19 -1.18 15.71
C GLY A 128 -2.70 -2.62 15.71
N VAL A 129 -2.72 -3.23 16.89
CA VAL A 129 -3.29 -4.57 17.13
C VAL A 129 -4.31 -4.54 18.24
N VAL A 130 -5.23 -5.50 18.18
CA VAL A 130 -6.10 -5.85 19.30
C VAL A 130 -5.71 -7.23 19.79
N ASP A 131 -5.65 -7.37 21.10
CA ASP A 131 -5.37 -8.62 21.78
C ASP A 131 -6.60 -9.02 22.60
N LYS A 132 -7.00 -10.28 22.52
CA LYS A 132 -8.16 -10.82 23.24
C LYS A 132 -8.06 -10.61 24.76
N ASN A 133 -6.87 -10.80 25.31
CA ASN A 133 -6.66 -10.89 26.75
C ASN A 133 -6.26 -9.55 27.37
N ARG A 134 -5.97 -8.53 26.56
CA ARG A 134 -5.62 -7.19 27.06
C ARG A 134 -6.85 -6.30 27.16
N SER A 135 -6.93 -5.57 28.27
CA SER A 135 -7.98 -4.56 28.50
C SER A 135 -7.78 -3.28 27.68
N THR A 136 -6.57 -2.99 27.19
CA THR A 136 -6.29 -1.79 26.38
C THR A 136 -7.03 -1.84 25.04
N ARG A 137 -7.63 -0.73 24.60
CA ARG A 137 -8.37 -0.60 23.32
C ARG A 137 -7.55 -1.15 22.15
N TYR A 138 -6.29 -0.75 22.06
CA TYR A 138 -5.34 -1.29 21.11
C TYR A 138 -3.94 -1.36 21.74
N SER A 139 -3.02 -2.02 21.04
CA SER A 139 -1.58 -1.95 21.30
C SER A 139 -0.86 -1.64 19.99
N ILE A 140 0.40 -1.20 20.07
CA ILE A 140 1.21 -0.91 18.87
C ILE A 140 2.31 -1.96 18.70
N LEU A 141 2.52 -2.40 17.47
CA LEU A 141 3.54 -3.38 17.11
C LEU A 141 4.29 -2.99 15.84
N LYS A 142 5.44 -3.63 15.63
CA LYS A 142 6.20 -3.51 14.38
C LYS A 142 5.40 -4.15 13.26
N CYS A 143 5.16 -3.41 12.19
CA CYS A 143 4.30 -3.84 11.08
C CYS A 143 4.78 -5.12 10.37
N ASN A 144 6.05 -5.50 10.52
CA ASN A 144 6.65 -6.65 9.85
C ASN A 144 6.50 -7.96 10.65
N VAL A 145 5.79 -7.92 11.78
CA VAL A 145 5.50 -9.13 12.58
C VAL A 145 4.35 -9.88 11.94
N GLU A 146 4.50 -11.20 11.80
CA GLU A 146 3.45 -12.09 11.34
C GLU A 146 2.32 -12.16 12.37
N ASN A 147 1.10 -11.84 11.93
CA ASN A 147 -0.09 -11.85 12.76
C ASN A 147 -1.33 -11.88 11.86
N ASP A 148 -2.45 -12.36 12.40
CA ASP A 148 -3.72 -12.42 11.66
C ASP A 148 -4.36 -11.04 11.53
N PHE A 149 -5.22 -10.82 10.54
CA PHE A 149 -5.93 -9.55 10.32
C PHE A 149 -7.42 -9.67 10.64
N PHE A 150 -8.00 -8.62 11.22
CA PHE A 150 -9.44 -8.50 11.39
C PHE A 150 -10.02 -7.49 10.39
N CYS A 151 -11.03 -7.92 9.62
CA CYS A 151 -11.62 -7.14 8.54
C CYS A 151 -13.15 -7.13 8.64
N TYR A 152 -13.78 -6.06 8.16
CA TYR A 152 -15.22 -5.99 7.95
C TYR A 152 -15.54 -6.13 6.46
N ARG A 153 -16.72 -6.68 6.16
CA ARG A 153 -17.28 -6.66 4.81
C ARG A 153 -17.80 -5.25 4.55
N LYS A 154 -17.29 -4.59 3.52
CA LYS A 154 -17.78 -3.27 3.12
C LYS A 154 -19.20 -3.42 2.57
N SER A 155 -20.15 -2.64 3.11
CA SER A 155 -21.48 -2.54 2.52
C SER A 155 -21.36 -1.83 1.16
N PRO A 156 -22.01 -2.31 0.09
CA PRO A 156 -22.08 -1.54 -1.14
C PRO A 156 -22.77 -0.21 -0.86
N ALA A 157 -22.12 0.88 -1.25
CA ALA A 157 -22.71 2.22 -1.24
C ALA A 157 -23.80 2.33 -2.31
#